data_AF-A0A8T3NNP7-F1
#
_entry.id   AF-A0A8T3NNP7-F1
#
_cell.length_a   1.000
_cell.length_b   1.000
_cell.length_c   1.000
_cell.angle_alpha   90.00
_cell.angle_beta   90.00
_cell.angle_gamma   90.00
#
_symmetry.space_group_name_H-M   'P 1'
#
loop_
_entity.id
_entity.type
_entity.pdbx_description
1 polymer ?
#
loop_
_entity_poly.entity_id
_entity_poly.type
_entity_poly.pdbx_seq_one_letter_code
_entity_poly.pdbx_strand_id
1 'polypeptide(L)'
;MKHRHLDAAGFTTAAIDDILERGRLTDWVPLLREVCRDPFGPAAERVMRVVEHHPMYGTSTVWRRFVARRRAEVSVSGRPLQ
;
A
#
# COMPACT_ATOMS: atom_id res chain seq x y z
N MET A 1 -23.95 -3.26 3.49
CA MET A 1 -23.35 -4.56 3.85
C MET A 1 -22.18 -4.30 4.79
N LYS A 2 -22.07 -5.04 5.90
CA LYS A 2 -21.03 -4.81 6.91
C LYS A 2 -19.66 -5.11 6.31
N HIS A 3 -18.75 -4.13 6.29
CA HIS A 3 -17.35 -4.29 5.86
C HIS A 3 -16.59 -5.09 6.94
N ARG A 4 -16.89 -6.37 7.08
CA ARG A 4 -16.35 -7.27 8.11
C ARG A 4 -14.92 -7.76 7.81
N HIS A 5 -14.25 -7.16 6.82
CA HIS A 5 -12.94 -7.62 6.32
C HIS A 5 -11.77 -6.77 6.82
N LEU A 6 -12.02 -5.67 7.54
CA LEU A 6 -10.97 -4.74 7.97
C LEU A 6 -10.48 -4.96 9.41
N ASP A 7 -11.21 -5.74 10.22
CA ASP A 7 -11.03 -5.70 11.68
C ASP A 7 -10.11 -6.77 12.29
N ALA A 8 -9.59 -7.77 11.56
CA ALA A 8 -8.71 -8.77 12.20
C ALA A 8 -7.76 -9.59 11.32
N ALA A 9 -7.87 -9.59 10.00
CA ALA A 9 -7.05 -10.44 9.12
C ALA A 9 -6.21 -9.56 8.21
N GLY A 10 -4.89 -9.56 8.41
CA GLY A 10 -3.93 -8.71 7.72
C GLY A 10 -4.15 -8.67 6.20
N PHE A 11 -3.80 -7.53 5.59
CA PHE A 11 -3.93 -7.24 4.16
C PHE A 11 -3.52 -8.40 3.26
N THR A 12 -4.47 -9.28 2.92
CA THR A 12 -4.25 -10.38 1.98
C THR A 12 -4.15 -9.80 0.57
N THR A 13 -3.53 -10.54 -0.35
CA THR A 13 -3.43 -10.12 -1.75
C THR A 13 -4.80 -9.83 -2.36
N ALA A 14 -5.79 -10.71 -2.12
CA ALA A 14 -7.15 -10.53 -2.62
C ALA A 14 -7.86 -9.32 -2.00
N ALA A 15 -7.68 -9.08 -0.69
CA ALA A 15 -8.25 -7.90 -0.05
C ALA A 15 -7.63 -6.60 -0.57
N ILE A 16 -6.31 -6.59 -0.83
CA ILE A 16 -5.64 -5.44 -1.45
C ILE A 16 -6.17 -5.23 -2.87
N ASP A 17 -6.23 -6.27 -3.69
CA ASP A 17 -6.73 -6.20 -5.08
C ASP A 17 -8.13 -5.57 -5.12
N ASP A 18 -9.06 -6.06 -4.29
CA ASP A 18 -10.40 -5.51 -4.12
C ASP A 18 -10.40 -4.03 -3.69
N ILE A 19 -9.54 -3.63 -2.75
CA ILE A 19 -9.43 -2.25 -2.28
C ILE A 19 -8.93 -1.33 -3.40
N LEU A 20 -7.95 -1.80 -4.18
CA LEU A 20 -7.35 -1.03 -5.27
C LEU A 20 -8.31 -0.90 -6.46
N GLU A 21 -9.06 -1.95 -6.78
CA GLU A 21 -10.00 -1.98 -7.89
C GLU A 21 -11.25 -1.12 -7.63
N ARG A 22 -11.81 -1.15 -6.41
CA ARG A 22 -13.05 -0.41 -6.06
C ARG A 22 -12.87 1.11 -5.98
N GLY A 23 -11.64 1.60 -6.01
CA GLY A 23 -11.31 2.98 -6.40
C GLY A 23 -11.74 4.12 -5.46
N ARG A 24 -12.29 3.86 -4.26
CA ARG A 24 -12.56 4.95 -3.30
C ARG A 24 -11.33 5.25 -2.46
N LEU A 25 -10.93 6.53 -2.45
CA LEU A 25 -9.80 7.02 -1.66
C LEU A 25 -9.93 6.70 -0.16
N THR A 26 -11.15 6.65 0.38
CA THR A 26 -11.40 6.29 1.79
C THR A 26 -11.03 4.84 2.10
N ASP A 27 -11.23 3.93 1.14
CA ASP A 27 -10.90 2.51 1.29
C ASP A 27 -9.38 2.31 1.26
N TRP A 28 -8.61 3.26 0.73
CA TRP A 28 -7.14 3.23 0.69
C TRP A 28 -6.50 3.69 2.00
N VAL A 29 -7.21 4.45 2.84
CA VAL A 29 -6.64 5.07 4.06
C VAL A 29 -5.96 4.07 5.01
N PRO A 30 -6.56 2.91 5.34
CA PRO A 30 -5.91 1.93 6.21
C PRO A 30 -4.60 1.40 5.60
N LEU A 31 -4.61 1.10 4.31
CA LEU A 31 -3.45 0.59 3.58
C LEU A 31 -2.34 1.64 3.46
N LEU A 32 -2.70 2.90 3.19
CA LEU A 32 -1.77 4.03 3.20
C LEU A 32 -1.07 4.18 4.55
N ARG A 33 -1.82 4.05 5.66
CA ARG A 33 -1.26 4.14 7.02
C ARG A 33 -0.25 3.04 7.31
N GLU A 34 -0.52 1.80 6.90
CA GLU A 34 0.43 0.70 7.07
C GLU A 34 1.70 0.92 6.25
N VAL A 35 1.58 1.30 4.99
CA VAL A 35 2.75 1.58 4.13
C VAL A 35 3.54 2.78 4.65
N CYS A 36 2.88 3.79 5.23
CA CYS A 36 3.57 4.90 5.87
C CYS A 36 4.36 4.46 7.10
N ARG A 37 3.82 3.54 7.91
CA ARG A 37 4.44 2.99 9.11
C ARG A 37 5.65 2.13 8.76
N ASP A 38 5.52 1.26 7.77
CA ASP A 38 6.59 0.37 7.31
C ASP A 38 6.58 0.23 5.77
N PRO A 39 7.34 1.07 5.05
CA PRO A 39 7.42 1.03 3.59
C PRO A 39 8.13 -0.21 3.02
N PHE A 40 8.84 -0.95 3.86
CA PHE A 40 9.50 -2.21 3.51
C PHE A 40 8.74 -3.43 4.06
N GLY A 41 7.64 -3.18 4.77
CA GLY A 41 6.89 -4.20 5.45
C GLY A 41 5.99 -5.04 4.55
N PRO A 42 5.38 -6.08 5.11
CA PRO A 42 4.58 -7.06 4.36
C PRO A 42 3.38 -6.46 3.62
N ALA A 43 2.80 -5.36 4.11
CA ALA A 43 1.71 -4.67 3.43
C ALA A 43 2.20 -3.98 2.15
N ALA A 44 3.32 -3.25 2.23
CA ALA A 44 3.92 -2.58 1.07
C ALA A 44 4.36 -3.59 0.00
N GLU A 45 4.96 -4.71 0.40
CA GLU A 45 5.35 -5.77 -0.54
C GLU A 45 4.14 -6.38 -1.26
N ARG A 46 3.05 -6.67 -0.54
CA ARG A 46 1.85 -7.22 -1.15
C ARG A 46 1.19 -6.24 -2.12
N VAL A 47 1.16 -4.95 -1.78
CA VAL A 47 0.71 -3.92 -2.73
C VAL A 47 1.52 -3.95 -4.01
N MET A 48 2.85 -3.99 -3.90
CA MET A 48 3.74 -4.05 -5.06
C MET A 48 3.47 -5.31 -5.91
N ARG A 49 3.26 -6.47 -5.29
CA ARG A 49 2.89 -7.70 -6.00
C ARG A 49 1.55 -7.60 -6.71
N VAL A 50 0.52 -7.05 -6.06
CA VAL A 50 -0.81 -6.87 -6.66
C VAL A 50 -0.71 -5.97 -7.89
N VAL A 51 -0.09 -4.79 -7.77
CA VAL A 51 -0.03 -3.84 -8.88
C VAL A 51 0.91 -4.30 -10.01
N GLU A 52 1.82 -5.24 -9.75
CA GLU A 52 2.64 -5.89 -10.77
C GLU A 52 1.87 -7.00 -11.50
N HIS A 53 1.12 -7.82 -10.76
CA HIS A 53 0.36 -8.94 -11.33
C HIS A 53 -0.95 -8.50 -12.01
N HIS A 54 -1.63 -7.50 -11.45
CA HIS A 54 -2.89 -6.95 -11.96
C HIS A 54 -2.76 -5.43 -12.15
N PRO A 55 -2.24 -4.97 -13.30
CA PRO A 55 -2.10 -3.55 -13.60
C PRO A 55 -3.47 -2.88 -13.80
N MET A 56 -3.79 -1.92 -12.93
CA MET A 56 -4.99 -1.09 -12.99
C MET A 56 -4.62 0.30 -13.52
N TYR A 57 -5.39 0.82 -14.47
CA TYR A 57 -5.15 2.13 -15.06
C TYR A 57 -5.15 3.22 -13.98
N GLY A 58 -4.06 3.99 -13.90
CA GLY A 58 -3.87 5.04 -12.89
C GLY A 58 -3.50 4.51 -11.50
N THR A 59 -4.29 3.61 -10.92
CA THR A 59 -4.11 3.09 -9.55
C THR A 59 -2.74 2.45 -9.33
N SER A 60 -2.33 1.54 -10.22
CA SER A 60 -1.01 0.89 -10.10
C SER A 60 0.15 1.88 -10.15
N THR A 61 0.05 2.91 -11.00
CA THR A 61 1.07 3.95 -11.12
C THR A 61 1.16 4.79 -9.84
N VAL A 62 0.02 5.17 -9.26
CA VAL A 62 -0.04 5.93 -8.01
C VAL A 62 0.60 5.15 -6.86
N TRP A 63 0.23 3.88 -6.70
CA TRP A 63 0.76 3.05 -5.60
C TRP A 63 2.25 2.74 -5.73
N ARG A 64 2.73 2.43 -6.94
CA ARG A 64 4.18 2.24 -7.17
C ARG A 64 4.97 3.50 -6.80
N ARG A 65 4.51 4.68 -7.24
CA ARG A 65 5.16 5.96 -6.92
C ARG A 65 5.11 6.28 -5.42
N PHE A 66 3.97 6.03 -4.78
CA PHE A 66 3.79 6.26 -3.36
C PHE A 66 4.73 5.39 -2.51
N VAL A 67 4.77 4.08 -2.75
CA VAL A 67 5.66 3.15 -2.04
C VAL A 67 7.13 3.51 -2.28
N ALA A 68 7.51 3.79 -3.53
CA ALA A 68 8.89 4.18 -3.87
C ALA A 68 9.32 5.46 -3.13
N ARG A 69 8.45 6.47 -3.08
CA ARG A 69 8.71 7.71 -2.34
C ARG A 69 8.89 7.46 -0.84
N ARG A 70 8.00 6.67 -0.23
CA ARG A 70 8.09 6.34 1.21
C ARG A 70 9.37 5.57 1.56
N ARG A 71 9.79 4.63 0.71
CA ARG A 71 11.07 3.93 0.85
C ARG A 71 12.25 4.89 0.77
N ALA A 72 12.25 5.80 -0.21
CA ALA A 72 13.30 6.81 -0.36
C ALA A 72 13.40 7.75 0.86
N GLU A 73 12.26 8.20 1.39
CA GLU A 73 12.20 9.06 2.58
C GLU A 73 12.79 8.37 3.83
N VAL A 74 12.51 7.08 4.03
CA VAL A 74 13.13 6.30 5.13
C VAL A 74 14.64 6.15 4.92
N SER A 75 15.09 5.84 3.70
CA SER A 75 16.52 5.70 3.39
C SER A 75 17.30 7.01 3.52
N VAL A 76 16.66 8.17 3.30
CA VAL A 76 17.28 9.49 3.52
C VAL A 76 17.30 9.84 5.00
N SER A 77 16.23 9.52 5.75
CA SER A 77 16.10 9.84 7.17
C SER A 77 16.98 8.97 8.08
N GLY A 78 17.53 7.85 7.58
CA GLY A 78 18.55 7.04 8.26
C GLY A 78 19.98 7.56 8.15
N ARG A 79 20.19 8.72 7.50
CA ARG A 79 21.51 9.35 7.38
C ARG A 79 21.74 10.24 8.63
N PRO A 80 22.72 9.95 9.51
CA PRO A 80 23.08 10.92 10.54
C PRO A 80 23.60 12.17 9.82
N LEU A 81 23.09 13.34 10.22
CA LEU A 81 23.65 14.62 9.82
C LEU A 81 25.12 14.64 10.26
N GLN A 82 26.03 14.66 9.29
CA GLN A 82 27.41 15.09 9.50
C GLN A 82 27.43 16.61 9.54
#